data_AF-A0A2K8MAN6-F1
#
_entry.id   AF-A0A2K8MAN6-F1
#
_cell.length_a   1.000
_cell.length_b   1.000
_cell.length_c   1.000
_cell.angle_alpha   90.00
_cell.angle_beta   90.00
_cell.angle_gamma   90.00
#
_symmetry.space_group_name_H-M   'P 1'
#
loop_
_entity.id
_entity.type
_entity.pdbx_description
1 polymer ?
#
loop_
_entity_poly.entity_id
_entity_poly.type
_entity_poly.pdbx_seq_one_letter_code
_entity_poly.pdbx_strand_id
1 'polypeptide(L)'
;MGMDWHLELKTALKALAGAVVTDAWVNEMALYGPEDAGHFTDPSLNFVQANVLELRTLDGGTIHISCVQDNDTWAIWPHVVSTDKQLSSDVGEGTFRTRPMPEFPRGSVSCFQMAPDDVSSIQEIRMTIDKREVILRAGEVYEKTDGTLSVCDRDESVLVLLDGEAYSQLKFNEPIYSPLDR
;
A
#
# COMPACT_ATOMS: atom_id res chain seq x y z
N MET A 1 14.43 -23.89 4.58
CA MET A 1 15.29 -23.06 5.45
C MET A 1 14.43 -21.84 5.77
N GLY A 2 13.82 -21.79 6.95
CA GLY A 2 12.90 -20.70 7.31
C GLY A 2 13.70 -19.43 7.48
N MET A 3 13.51 -18.48 6.56
CA MET A 3 14.07 -17.15 6.68
C MET A 3 13.48 -16.50 7.93
N ASP A 4 14.33 -15.90 8.78
CA ASP A 4 13.85 -15.21 9.97
C ASP A 4 13.14 -13.93 9.54
N TRP A 5 11.81 -14.02 9.43
CA TRP A 5 10.94 -12.94 9.00
C TRP A 5 11.20 -11.63 9.77
N HIS A 6 11.45 -11.71 11.07
CA HIS A 6 11.78 -10.53 11.85
C HIS A 6 13.09 -9.86 11.40
N LEU A 7 14.06 -10.63 10.91
CA LEU A 7 15.32 -10.10 10.41
C LEU A 7 15.12 -9.37 9.08
N GLU A 8 14.32 -9.92 8.17
CA GLU A 8 14.01 -9.28 6.89
C GLU A 8 13.27 -7.97 7.08
N LEU A 9 12.22 -8.00 7.89
CA LEU A 9 11.45 -6.83 8.27
C LEU A 9 12.38 -5.77 8.88
N LYS A 10 13.17 -6.11 9.90
CA LYS A 10 14.13 -5.17 10.51
C LYS A 10 15.12 -4.61 9.49
N THR A 11 15.55 -5.42 8.53
CA THR A 11 16.48 -5.00 7.48
C THR A 11 15.82 -3.99 6.54
N ALA A 12 14.60 -4.26 6.08
CA ALA A 12 13.86 -3.37 5.19
C ALA A 12 13.50 -2.04 5.87
N LEU A 13 13.05 -2.08 7.13
CA LEU A 13 12.75 -0.88 7.90
C LEU A 13 13.99 -0.01 8.13
N LYS A 14 15.14 -0.63 8.40
CA LYS A 14 16.42 0.07 8.51
C LYS A 14 16.87 0.65 7.17
N ALA A 15 16.66 -0.08 6.07
CA ALA A 15 16.98 0.39 4.74
C ALA A 15 16.10 1.60 4.35
N LEU A 16 14.85 1.64 4.80
CA LEU A 16 13.95 2.76 4.52
C LEU A 16 14.21 3.99 5.40
N ALA A 17 14.53 3.78 6.68
CA ALA A 17 14.78 4.86 7.62
C ALA A 17 16.02 5.68 7.22
N GLY A 18 15.82 6.97 6.88
CA GLY A 18 16.89 7.86 6.44
C GLY A 18 17.24 7.73 4.95
N ALA A 19 16.61 6.80 4.21
CA ALA A 19 16.79 6.72 2.77
C ALA A 19 16.23 7.95 2.06
N VAL A 20 16.74 8.20 0.86
CA VAL A 20 16.22 9.22 -0.05
C VAL A 20 15.42 8.50 -1.13
N VAL A 21 14.10 8.58 -1.07
CA VAL A 21 13.22 8.02 -2.10
C VAL A 21 13.33 8.87 -3.36
N THR A 22 13.69 8.25 -4.48
CA THR A 22 13.80 8.91 -5.78
C THR A 22 12.58 8.66 -6.65
N ASP A 23 12.01 7.46 -6.58
CA ASP A 23 10.82 7.08 -7.36
C ASP A 23 9.95 6.10 -6.59
N ALA A 24 8.66 6.13 -6.90
CA ALA A 24 7.69 5.16 -6.42
C ALA A 24 6.94 4.54 -7.61
N TRP A 25 6.69 3.24 -7.50
CA TRP A 25 5.88 2.47 -8.43
C TRP A 25 4.83 1.71 -7.66
N VAL A 26 3.74 1.39 -8.33
CA VAL A 26 2.66 0.64 -7.71
C VAL A 26 2.16 -0.43 -8.67
N ASN A 27 2.06 -1.65 -8.15
CA ASN A 27 1.20 -2.68 -8.71
C ASN A 27 -0.17 -2.49 -8.04
N GLU A 28 -1.05 -1.76 -8.73
CA GLU A 28 -2.36 -1.40 -8.23
C GLU A 28 -3.31 -2.58 -8.36
N MET A 29 -4.24 -2.65 -7.40
CA MET A 29 -5.41 -3.50 -7.46
C MET A 29 -6.63 -2.65 -7.81
N ALA A 30 -7.51 -3.19 -8.64
CA ALA A 30 -8.79 -2.59 -8.90
C ALA A 30 -9.63 -2.55 -7.62
N LEU A 31 -10.38 -1.47 -7.44
CA LEU A 31 -11.31 -1.28 -6.33
C LEU A 31 -12.61 -2.08 -6.52
N TYR A 32 -13.01 -2.28 -7.78
CA TYR A 32 -14.19 -3.04 -8.20
C TYR A 32 -14.14 -3.30 -9.72
N GLY A 33 -15.17 -3.97 -10.25
CA GLY A 33 -15.30 -4.27 -11.68
C GLY A 33 -14.99 -5.73 -12.02
N PRO A 34 -15.22 -6.11 -13.30
CA PRO A 34 -14.94 -7.47 -13.76
C PRO A 34 -13.44 -7.75 -13.86
N GLU A 35 -13.09 -9.04 -13.94
CA GLU A 35 -11.70 -9.52 -13.98
C GLU A 35 -10.86 -8.91 -15.10
N ASP A 36 -11.48 -8.50 -16.21
CA ASP A 36 -10.85 -7.96 -17.42
C ASP A 36 -10.98 -6.43 -17.57
N ALA A 37 -11.74 -5.76 -16.68
CA ALA A 37 -11.96 -4.31 -16.74
C ALA A 37 -12.11 -3.70 -15.35
N GLY A 38 -11.07 -3.89 -14.52
CA GLY A 38 -11.02 -3.33 -13.17
C GLY A 38 -11.07 -1.80 -13.15
N HIS A 39 -11.80 -1.24 -12.18
CA HIS A 39 -11.83 0.18 -11.88
C HIS A 39 -10.84 0.49 -10.76
N PHE A 40 -9.80 1.27 -11.07
CA PHE A 40 -8.69 1.54 -10.16
C PHE A 40 -8.82 2.84 -9.34
N THR A 41 -9.87 3.63 -9.59
CA THR A 41 -10.08 4.93 -8.94
C THR A 41 -11.55 5.15 -8.67
N ASP A 42 -11.87 5.72 -7.51
CA ASP A 42 -13.21 6.17 -7.18
C ASP A 42 -13.13 7.53 -6.46
N PRO A 43 -13.90 8.56 -6.84
CA PRO A 43 -13.85 9.88 -6.20
C PRO A 43 -14.15 9.87 -4.70
N SER A 44 -14.85 8.84 -4.20
CA SER A 44 -15.16 8.69 -2.77
C SER A 44 -14.00 8.11 -1.95
N LEU A 45 -12.98 7.56 -2.61
CA LEU A 45 -11.83 6.92 -1.97
C LEU A 45 -10.54 7.67 -2.33
N ASN A 46 -9.98 8.37 -1.35
CA ASN A 46 -8.77 9.18 -1.54
C ASN A 46 -7.51 8.42 -1.10
N PHE A 47 -7.27 7.27 -1.75
CA PHE A 47 -6.08 6.44 -1.58
C PHE A 47 -5.87 5.55 -2.81
N VAL A 48 -4.68 4.96 -2.93
CA VAL A 48 -4.41 3.90 -3.92
C VAL A 48 -4.43 2.55 -3.22
N GLN A 49 -5.14 1.56 -3.78
CA GLN A 49 -5.07 0.17 -3.33
C GLN A 49 -3.93 -0.52 -4.09
N ALA A 50 -2.91 -0.94 -3.35
CA ALA A 50 -1.71 -1.57 -3.91
C ALA A 50 -1.62 -3.04 -3.48
N ASN A 51 -1.37 -3.93 -4.43
CA ASN A 51 -0.81 -5.24 -4.14
C ASN A 51 0.66 -5.10 -3.69
N VAL A 52 1.40 -4.24 -4.41
CA VAL A 52 2.79 -3.90 -4.09
C VAL A 52 3.02 -2.41 -4.31
N LEU A 53 3.49 -1.73 -3.29
CA LEU A 53 4.14 -0.42 -3.40
C LEU A 53 5.65 -0.63 -3.47
N GLU A 54 6.29 -0.15 -4.52
CA GLU A 54 7.74 -0.15 -4.66
C GLU A 54 8.31 1.24 -4.43
N LEU A 55 9.31 1.33 -3.56
CA LEU A 55 10.11 2.53 -3.33
C LEU A 55 11.53 2.29 -3.83
N ARG A 56 12.01 3.18 -4.71
CA ARG A 56 13.39 3.19 -5.19
C ARG A 56 14.15 4.31 -4.49
N THR A 57 15.36 4.01 -4.06
CA THR A 57 16.18 4.92 -3.24
C THR A 57 17.42 5.39 -3.99
N LEU A 58 17.96 6.56 -3.59
CA LEU A 58 19.11 7.21 -4.23
C LEU A 58 20.38 6.35 -4.24
N ASP A 59 20.55 5.48 -3.24
CA ASP A 59 21.66 4.53 -3.14
C ASP A 59 21.48 3.29 -4.04
N GLY A 60 20.43 3.25 -4.85
CA GLY A 60 20.10 2.14 -5.75
C GLY A 60 19.29 1.03 -5.09
N GLY A 61 18.92 1.17 -3.81
CA GLY A 61 18.03 0.24 -3.12
C GLY A 61 16.63 0.20 -3.72
N THR A 62 15.96 -0.94 -3.57
CA THR A 62 14.55 -1.12 -3.93
C THR A 62 13.84 -1.84 -2.80
N ILE A 63 12.74 -1.27 -2.33
CA ILE A 63 11.94 -1.80 -1.22
C ILE A 63 10.54 -2.04 -1.76
N HIS A 64 10.06 -3.27 -1.64
CA HIS A 64 8.67 -3.62 -1.87
C HIS A 64 7.93 -3.60 -0.54
N ILE A 65 6.71 -3.06 -0.56
CA ILE A 65 5.79 -3.04 0.56
C ILE A 65 4.49 -3.66 0.06
N SER A 66 4.18 -4.85 0.55
CA SER A 66 2.96 -5.60 0.26
C SER A 66 2.33 -6.07 1.57
N CYS A 67 1.20 -6.76 1.51
CA CYS A 67 0.74 -7.55 2.64
C CYS A 67 1.31 -8.97 2.57
N VAL A 68 1.41 -9.61 3.74
CA VAL A 68 1.68 -11.04 3.90
C VAL A 68 0.64 -11.63 4.84
N GLN A 69 0.20 -12.86 4.55
CA GLN A 69 -0.73 -13.56 5.41
C GLN A 69 -0.05 -13.94 6.74
N ASP A 70 -0.68 -13.57 7.84
CA ASP A 70 -0.26 -13.91 9.21
C ASP A 70 -1.47 -14.47 9.97
N ASN A 71 -1.60 -15.80 9.96
CA ASN A 71 -2.80 -16.53 10.42
C ASN A 71 -4.06 -16.15 9.60
N ASP A 72 -5.10 -15.65 10.27
CA ASP A 72 -6.38 -15.28 9.68
C ASP A 72 -6.45 -13.79 9.27
N THR A 73 -5.32 -13.07 9.35
CA THR A 73 -5.22 -11.66 8.97
C THR A 73 -4.05 -11.42 8.01
N TRP A 74 -4.02 -10.22 7.44
CA TRP A 74 -2.91 -9.75 6.62
C TRP A 74 -2.14 -8.64 7.34
N ALA A 75 -0.83 -8.59 7.10
CA ALA A 75 0.08 -7.65 7.74
C ALA A 75 0.98 -6.97 6.71
N ILE A 76 1.29 -5.69 6.90
CA ILE A 76 2.21 -4.95 6.05
C ILE A 76 3.63 -5.54 6.18
N TRP A 77 4.24 -5.78 5.03
CA TRP A 77 5.51 -6.46 4.88
C TRP A 77 6.47 -5.71 3.94
N PRO A 78 7.26 -4.76 4.48
CA PRO A 78 8.38 -4.18 3.76
C PRO A 78 9.52 -5.19 3.61
N HIS A 79 10.05 -5.34 2.40
CA HIS A 79 11.21 -6.19 2.12
C HIS A 79 12.09 -5.59 1.03
N VAL A 80 13.40 -5.83 1.13
CA VAL A 80 14.37 -5.38 0.12
C VAL A 80 14.35 -6.37 -1.03
N VAL A 81 14.32 -5.86 -2.26
CA VAL A 81 14.33 -6.68 -3.47
C VAL A 81 15.50 -6.32 -4.38
N SER A 82 15.92 -7.29 -5.19
CA SER A 82 16.94 -7.09 -6.21
C SER A 82 16.38 -6.37 -7.45
N THR A 83 17.26 -5.77 -8.25
CA THR A 83 16.88 -4.99 -9.44
C THR A 83 16.06 -5.80 -10.46
N ASP A 84 16.28 -7.10 -10.58
CA ASP A 84 15.51 -7.98 -11.49
C ASP A 84 14.04 -8.20 -11.05
N LYS A 85 13.72 -7.81 -9.81
CA LYS A 85 12.36 -7.85 -9.25
C LYS A 85 11.68 -6.49 -9.26
N GLN A 86 12.32 -5.47 -9.83
CA GLN A 86 11.71 -4.16 -9.93
C GLN A 86 10.41 -4.21 -10.74
N LEU A 87 9.42 -3.45 -10.29
CA LEU A 87 8.17 -3.26 -11.01
C LEU A 87 8.48 -2.63 -12.38
N SER A 88 7.81 -3.16 -13.40
CA SER A 88 7.86 -2.65 -14.76
C SER A 88 6.44 -2.33 -15.23
N SER A 89 6.32 -1.36 -16.13
CA SER A 89 5.00 -0.92 -16.58
C SER A 89 4.22 -2.07 -17.18
N ASP A 90 2.98 -2.22 -16.72
CA ASP A 90 2.01 -3.16 -17.24
C ASP A 90 0.68 -2.41 -17.31
N VAL A 91 0.14 -2.29 -18.52
CA VAL A 91 -1.11 -1.55 -18.74
C VAL A 91 -2.29 -2.21 -18.03
N GLY A 92 -2.17 -3.49 -17.67
CA GLY A 92 -3.19 -4.26 -16.98
C GLY A 92 -4.38 -4.56 -17.90
N GLU A 93 -4.52 -5.82 -18.31
CA GLU A 93 -5.73 -6.30 -19.00
C GLU A 93 -6.75 -6.89 -18.01
N GLY A 94 -6.69 -6.49 -16.74
CA GLY A 94 -7.56 -7.03 -15.70
C GLY A 94 -7.59 -6.25 -14.40
N THR A 95 -7.68 -6.94 -13.25
CA THR A 95 -7.79 -6.32 -11.91
C THR A 95 -6.47 -5.82 -11.33
N PHE A 96 -5.36 -5.99 -12.05
CA PHE A 96 -4.05 -5.48 -11.68
C PHE A 96 -3.45 -4.65 -12.80
N ARG A 97 -2.74 -3.59 -12.46
CA ARG A 97 -1.90 -2.83 -13.38
C ARG A 97 -0.67 -2.31 -12.67
N THR A 98 0.41 -2.10 -13.42
CA THR A 98 1.66 -1.57 -12.85
C THR A 98 2.01 -0.23 -13.47
N ARG A 99 2.15 0.81 -12.65
CA ARG A 99 2.46 2.16 -13.11
C ARG A 99 3.44 2.89 -12.19
N PRO A 100 4.13 3.93 -12.69
CA PRO A 100 4.76 4.93 -11.84
C PRO A 100 3.70 5.63 -10.96
N MET A 101 4.10 6.03 -9.76
CA MET A 101 3.27 6.79 -8.82
C MET A 101 3.87 8.18 -8.57
N PRO A 102 3.85 9.09 -9.55
CA PRO A 102 4.49 10.42 -9.46
C PRO A 102 3.92 11.31 -8.35
N GLU A 103 2.70 11.05 -7.88
CA GLU A 103 2.05 11.73 -6.76
C GLU A 103 2.68 11.40 -5.41
N PHE A 104 3.37 10.25 -5.29
CA PHE A 104 4.04 9.81 -4.08
C PHE A 104 5.26 10.73 -3.79
N PRO A 105 5.45 11.17 -2.53
CA PRO A 105 6.52 12.10 -2.20
C PRO A 105 7.92 11.49 -2.41
N ARG A 106 8.85 12.32 -2.85
CA ARG A 106 10.27 12.01 -3.02
C ARG A 106 11.09 12.76 -1.96
N GLY A 107 12.26 12.25 -1.62
CA GLY A 107 13.18 12.87 -0.67
C GLY A 107 13.49 12.00 0.54
N SER A 108 14.09 12.61 1.56
CA SER A 108 14.52 11.89 2.76
C SER A 108 13.34 11.41 3.62
N VAL A 109 13.39 10.15 4.01
CA VAL A 109 12.50 9.55 5.01
C VAL A 109 13.02 9.91 6.41
N SER A 110 12.27 10.69 7.18
CA SER A 110 12.75 11.23 8.47
C SER A 110 11.96 10.78 9.70
N CYS A 111 10.68 10.48 9.54
CA CYS A 111 9.82 9.92 10.59
C CYS A 111 9.33 8.56 10.12
N PHE A 112 9.30 7.58 11.03
CA PHE A 112 8.82 6.24 10.76
C PHE A 112 8.17 5.67 12.03
N GLN A 113 6.86 5.45 11.98
CA GLN A 113 6.07 4.88 13.06
C GLN A 113 5.34 3.65 12.54
N MET A 114 5.26 2.62 13.37
CA MET A 114 4.49 1.40 13.08
C MET A 114 3.43 1.25 14.15
N ALA A 115 2.22 0.92 13.73
CA ALA A 115 1.15 0.52 14.64
C ALA A 115 0.89 -0.98 14.44
N PRO A 116 1.41 -1.85 15.32
CA PRO A 116 1.03 -3.25 15.32
C PRO A 116 -0.37 -3.47 15.90
N ASP A 117 -0.98 -4.60 15.59
CA ASP A 117 -2.16 -5.10 16.30
C ASP A 117 -1.80 -5.86 17.59
N ASP A 118 -2.81 -6.49 18.21
CA ASP A 118 -2.69 -7.22 19.46
C ASP A 118 -1.78 -8.46 19.38
N VAL A 119 -1.49 -8.96 18.18
CA VAL A 119 -0.60 -10.11 17.93
C VAL A 119 0.75 -9.68 17.36
N SER A 120 1.05 -8.37 17.38
CA SER A 120 2.30 -7.76 16.91
C SER A 120 2.49 -7.72 15.38
N SER A 121 1.42 -7.97 14.61
CA SER A 121 1.46 -7.85 13.15
C SER A 121 1.34 -6.39 12.76
N ILE A 122 2.19 -5.91 11.84
CA ILE A 122 2.21 -4.49 11.45
C ILE A 122 0.98 -4.20 10.59
N GLN A 123 0.05 -3.41 11.11
CA GLN A 123 -1.15 -3.04 10.37
C GLN A 123 -1.03 -1.67 9.71
N GLU A 124 -0.15 -0.82 10.22
CA GLU A 124 0.06 0.51 9.68
C GLU A 124 1.52 0.94 9.77
N ILE A 125 1.95 1.65 8.74
CA ILE A 125 3.22 2.36 8.70
C ILE A 125 2.92 3.82 8.39
N ARG A 126 3.37 4.73 9.25
CA ARG A 126 3.41 6.16 8.97
C ARG A 126 4.82 6.60 8.73
N MET A 127 5.04 7.35 7.65
CA MET A 127 6.33 7.93 7.37
C MET A 127 6.22 9.38 6.93
N THR A 128 7.30 10.14 7.13
CA THR A 128 7.43 11.49 6.59
C THR A 128 8.51 11.52 5.54
N ILE A 129 8.15 11.91 4.32
CA ILE A 129 9.06 12.06 3.18
C ILE A 129 9.03 13.51 2.74
N ASP A 130 10.16 14.21 2.89
CA ASP A 130 10.28 15.66 2.61
C ASP A 130 9.10 16.50 3.16
N LYS A 131 8.77 16.28 4.44
CA LYS A 131 7.68 16.94 5.20
C LYS A 131 6.25 16.55 4.79
N ARG A 132 6.06 15.64 3.84
CA ARG A 132 4.75 15.08 3.52
C ARG A 132 4.55 13.78 4.28
N GLU A 133 3.41 13.64 4.94
CA GLU A 133 3.01 12.40 5.58
C GLU A 133 2.56 11.40 4.52
N VAL A 134 2.98 10.14 4.70
CA VAL A 134 2.50 8.98 3.96
C VAL A 134 2.04 7.97 5.00
N ILE A 135 0.82 7.47 4.83
CA ILE A 135 0.24 6.43 5.67
C ILE A 135 0.00 5.21 4.79
N LEU A 136 0.52 4.07 5.20
CA LEU A 136 0.28 2.77 4.59
C LEU A 136 -0.54 1.96 5.58
N ARG A 137 -1.65 1.38 5.14
CA ARG A 137 -2.57 0.62 5.99
C ARG A 137 -2.95 -0.70 5.31
N ALA A 138 -2.87 -1.82 6.03
CA ALA A 138 -3.37 -3.09 5.52
C ALA A 138 -4.90 -3.06 5.45
N GLY A 139 -5.46 -3.39 4.30
CA GLY A 139 -6.90 -3.35 4.06
C GLY A 139 -7.24 -3.35 2.58
N GLU A 140 -8.48 -3.69 2.25
CA GLU A 140 -8.92 -3.91 0.87
C GLU A 140 -10.34 -3.38 0.63
N VAL A 141 -10.58 -2.88 -0.57
CA VAL A 141 -11.90 -2.41 -1.00
C VAL A 141 -12.70 -3.57 -1.56
N TYR A 142 -13.95 -3.66 -1.13
CA TYR A 142 -14.92 -4.61 -1.62
C TYR A 142 -16.18 -3.89 -2.10
N GLU A 143 -16.66 -4.27 -3.30
CA GLU A 143 -17.99 -3.89 -3.79
C GLU A 143 -19.06 -4.81 -3.20
N LYS A 144 -20.12 -4.21 -2.66
CA LYS A 144 -21.31 -4.92 -2.18
C LYS A 144 -22.30 -5.13 -3.32
N THR A 145 -23.27 -6.01 -3.09
CA THR A 145 -24.31 -6.33 -4.10
C THR A 145 -25.20 -5.14 -4.48
N ASP A 146 -25.26 -4.11 -3.63
CA ASP A 146 -25.98 -2.86 -3.91
C ASP A 146 -25.10 -1.79 -4.60
N GLY A 147 -23.85 -2.14 -4.95
CA GLY A 147 -22.87 -1.26 -5.59
C GLY A 147 -22.12 -0.34 -4.64
N THR A 148 -22.41 -0.37 -3.33
CA THR A 148 -21.62 0.39 -2.34
C THR A 148 -20.26 -0.24 -2.13
N LEU A 149 -19.26 0.57 -1.78
CA LEU A 149 -17.93 0.10 -1.43
C LEU A 149 -17.74 0.09 0.09
N SER A 150 -17.06 -0.94 0.58
CA SER A 150 -16.59 -1.03 1.96
C SER A 150 -15.09 -1.29 1.98
N VAL A 151 -14.39 -0.72 2.95
CA VAL A 151 -12.96 -0.99 3.15
C VAL A 151 -12.81 -1.97 4.30
N CYS A 152 -12.32 -3.18 4.03
CA CYS A 152 -12.01 -4.20 5.02
C CYS A 152 -10.66 -3.88 5.68
N ASP A 153 -10.57 -4.03 7.00
CA ASP A 153 -9.31 -3.84 7.73
C ASP A 153 -8.50 -5.14 7.77
N ARG A 154 -7.16 -5.03 7.73
CA ARG A 154 -6.22 -6.16 7.87
C ARG A 154 -6.37 -7.21 6.76
N ASP A 155 -6.43 -6.72 5.52
CA ASP A 155 -6.67 -7.52 4.31
C ASP A 155 -5.50 -7.45 3.31
N GLU A 156 -5.64 -8.14 2.17
CA GLU A 156 -4.57 -8.48 1.22
C GLU A 156 -3.86 -7.29 0.57
N SER A 157 -4.47 -6.11 0.59
CA SER A 157 -3.91 -4.92 -0.05
C SER A 157 -3.24 -3.95 0.94
N VAL A 158 -2.35 -3.13 0.41
CA VAL A 158 -1.80 -1.94 1.07
C VAL A 158 -2.56 -0.72 0.56
N LEU A 159 -3.30 -0.05 1.43
CA LEU A 159 -3.89 1.25 1.16
C LEU A 159 -2.82 2.34 1.33
N VAL A 160 -2.51 3.04 0.24
CA VAL A 160 -1.50 4.11 0.21
C VAL A 160 -2.20 5.47 0.28
N LEU A 161 -2.12 6.12 1.44
CA LEU A 161 -2.71 7.42 1.70
C LEU A 161 -1.64 8.51 1.73
N LEU A 162 -1.84 9.55 0.93
CA LEU A 162 -0.93 10.71 0.82
C LEU A 162 -1.49 11.98 1.47
N ASP A 163 -2.62 11.85 2.15
CA ASP A 163 -3.34 12.91 2.86
C ASP A 163 -3.85 12.37 4.20
N GLY A 164 -3.42 13.00 5.29
CA GLY A 164 -3.83 12.63 6.64
C GLY A 164 -5.32 12.91 6.91
N GLU A 165 -5.93 13.87 6.20
CA GLU A 165 -7.37 14.11 6.31
C GLU A 165 -8.16 12.94 5.72
N ALA A 166 -7.79 12.48 4.53
CA ALA A 166 -8.36 11.28 3.92
C ALA A 166 -8.31 10.06 4.84
N TYR A 167 -7.16 9.85 5.50
CA TYR A 167 -7.02 8.78 6.49
C TYR A 167 -7.98 8.94 7.68
N SER A 168 -8.17 10.16 8.19
CA SER A 168 -9.07 10.40 9.33
C SER A 168 -10.55 10.15 9.01
N GLN A 169 -10.91 10.30 7.74
CA GLN A 169 -12.27 10.07 7.23
C GLN A 169 -12.51 8.60 6.87
N LEU A 170 -11.44 7.84 6.58
CA LEU A 170 -11.50 6.43 6.27
C LEU A 170 -12.13 5.65 7.42
N LYS A 171 -13.25 5.00 7.14
CA LYS A 171 -13.88 4.02 8.03
C LYS A 171 -13.69 2.62 7.49
N PHE A 172 -13.27 1.74 8.38
CA PHE A 172 -13.10 0.33 8.11
C PHE A 172 -14.32 -0.47 8.55
N ASN A 173 -14.63 -1.53 7.80
CA ASN A 173 -15.69 -2.50 8.09
C ASN A 173 -17.10 -1.90 8.15
N GLU A 174 -17.30 -0.76 7.49
CA GLU A 174 -18.58 -0.06 7.36
C GLU A 174 -18.91 0.14 5.86
N PRO A 175 -20.17 0.00 5.43
CA PRO A 175 -20.59 0.28 4.06
C PRO A 175 -20.85 1.78 3.90
N ILE A 176 -19.82 2.55 3.53
CA ILE A 176 -19.88 4.02 3.60
C ILE A 176 -19.90 4.68 2.23
N TYR A 177 -19.27 4.09 1.24
CA TYR A 177 -18.94 4.80 0.02
C TYR A 177 -19.93 4.41 -1.06
N SER A 178 -20.90 5.29 -1.32
CA SER A 178 -21.70 5.20 -2.54
C SER A 178 -20.87 5.76 -3.70
N PRO A 179 -20.69 5.02 -4.80
CA PRO A 179 -20.25 5.65 -6.04
C PRO A 179 -21.33 6.68 -6.41
N LEU A 180 -21.00 7.96 -6.31
CA LEU A 180 -21.92 9.05 -6.68
C LEU A 180 -22.31 8.86 -8.16
N ASP A 181 -23.62 8.78 -8.41
CA ASP A 181 -24.30 8.77 -9.72
C ASP A 181 -23.58 7.96 -10.84
N ARG A 182 -23.78 6.63 -10.86
CA ARG A 182 -23.48 5.76 -12.02
C ARG A 182 -24.60 5.83 -13.07
#